data_AF-A0A3M1I8P8-F1
#
_entry.id   AF-A0A3M1I8P8-F1
#
_cell.length_a   1.000
_cell.length_b   1.000
_cell.length_c   1.000
_cell.angle_alpha   90.00
_cell.angle_beta   90.00
_cell.angle_gamma   90.00
#
_symmetry.space_group_name_H-M   'P 1'
#
loop_
_entity.id
_entity.type
_entity.pdbx_description
1 polymer ?
#
loop_
_entity_poly.entity_id
_entity_poly.type
_entity_poly.pdbx_seq_one_letter_code
_entity_poly.pdbx_strand_id
1 'polypeptide(L)'
;MDYGMIGKIEKAKRYAQERHRFHFETFTVRVDGENSSHRVQFDGGRWQCDCNFFRTRGVCSHTMAIENILEGMLPETPEKT
;
A
#
# COMPACT_ATOMS: atom_id res chain seq x y z
N MET A 1 -31.13 -9.92 15.83
CA MET A 1 -29.92 -9.07 15.71
C MET A 1 -28.73 -9.95 16.07
N ASP A 2 -27.84 -10.22 15.12
CA ASP A 2 -26.68 -11.11 15.32
C ASP A 2 -25.62 -10.44 16.20
N TYR A 3 -25.66 -10.70 17.51
CA TYR A 3 -24.66 -10.24 18.47
C TYR A 3 -23.22 -10.61 18.05
N GLY A 4 -23.05 -11.73 17.35
CA GLY A 4 -21.78 -12.17 16.78
C GLY A 4 -21.27 -11.31 15.62
N MET A 5 -22.14 -10.59 14.90
CA MET A 5 -21.75 -9.63 13.85
C MET A 5 -21.40 -8.27 14.45
N ILE A 6 -22.15 -7.83 15.46
CA ILE A 6 -21.87 -6.56 16.17
C ILE A 6 -20.44 -6.57 16.72
N GLY A 7 -20.04 -7.64 17.41
CA GLY A 7 -18.68 -7.76 17.93
C GLY A 7 -17.59 -7.75 16.84
N LYS A 8 -17.87 -8.28 15.64
CA LYS A 8 -16.92 -8.26 14.51
C LYS A 8 -16.79 -6.87 13.91
N ILE A 9 -17.90 -6.13 13.79
CA ILE A 9 -17.90 -4.75 13.29
C ILE A 9 -17.08 -3.84 14.22
N GLU A 10 -17.26 -3.96 15.53
CA GLU A 10 -16.49 -3.18 16.50
C GLU A 10 -15.00 -3.53 16.49
N LYS A 11 -14.65 -4.83 16.38
CA LYS A 11 -13.26 -5.26 16.19
C LYS A 11 -12.66 -4.71 14.90
N ALA A 12 -13.40 -4.72 13.79
CA ALA A 12 -12.92 -4.18 12.51
C ALA A 12 -12.60 -2.68 12.61
N LYS A 13 -13.49 -1.89 13.23
CA LYS A 13 -13.24 -0.45 13.49
C LYS A 13 -12.00 -0.24 14.34
N ARG A 14 -11.84 -1.01 15.42
CA ARG A 14 -10.66 -0.95 16.29
C ARG A 14 -9.38 -1.28 15.51
N TYR A 15 -9.38 -2.39 14.75
CA TYR A 15 -8.19 -2.82 14.02
C TYR A 15 -7.78 -1.80 12.97
N ALA A 16 -8.73 -1.15 12.30
CA ALA A 16 -8.44 -0.07 11.34
C ALA A 16 -7.66 1.12 11.94
N GLN A 17 -7.76 1.36 13.26
CA GLN A 17 -6.97 2.37 13.97
C GLN A 17 -5.60 1.84 14.41
N GLU A 18 -5.47 0.53 14.63
CA GLU A 18 -4.25 -0.16 15.02
C GLU A 18 -3.40 -0.51 13.78
N ARG A 19 -2.98 0.52 13.02
CA ARG A 19 -2.28 0.42 11.72
C ARG A 19 -1.14 -0.61 11.65
N HIS A 20 -0.34 -0.72 12.72
CA HIS A 20 0.78 -1.67 12.83
C HIS A 20 0.41 -3.15 12.69
N ARG A 21 -0.89 -3.49 12.76
CA ARG A 21 -1.39 -4.87 12.62
C ARG A 21 -1.50 -5.33 11.17
N PHE A 22 -1.43 -4.41 10.21
CA PHE A 22 -1.56 -4.73 8.80
C PHE A 22 -0.18 -4.73 8.15
N HIS A 23 0.16 -5.86 7.53
CA HIS A 23 1.38 -6.03 6.76
C HIS A 23 1.00 -6.31 5.31
N PHE A 24 1.45 -5.45 4.41
CA PHE A 24 1.15 -5.54 2.98
C PHE A 24 2.31 -6.25 2.27
N GLU A 25 2.08 -7.50 1.87
CA GLU A 25 3.10 -8.32 1.18
C GLU A 25 3.10 -8.10 -0.33
N THR A 26 1.90 -8.12 -0.93
CA THR A 26 1.70 -7.85 -2.35
C THR A 26 0.37 -7.13 -2.59
N PHE A 27 0.35 -6.20 -3.53
CA PHE A 27 -0.88 -5.53 -3.96
C PHE A 27 -0.74 -4.93 -5.36
N THR A 28 -1.89 -4.59 -5.94
CA THR A 28 -2.00 -3.74 -7.12
C THR A 28 -2.98 -2.61 -6.83
N VAL A 29 -2.56 -1.37 -7.09
CA VAL A 29 -3.38 -0.16 -6.89
C VAL A 29 -3.42 0.62 -8.19
N ARG A 30 -4.58 1.21 -8.49
CA ARG A 30 -4.72 2.23 -9.53
C ARG A 30 -4.65 3.59 -8.86
N VAL A 31 -3.77 4.46 -9.33
CA VAL A 31 -3.61 5.84 -8.87
C VAL A 31 -4.10 6.76 -9.96
N ASP A 32 -5.09 7.60 -9.66
CA ASP A 32 -5.54 8.63 -10.58
C ASP A 32 -4.61 9.84 -10.49
N GLY A 33 -3.70 9.96 -11.46
CA GLY A 33 -2.85 11.13 -11.60
C GLY A 33 -3.57 12.26 -12.32
N GLU A 34 -2.93 13.43 -12.38
CA GLU A 34 -3.53 14.63 -12.99
C GLU A 34 -3.88 14.45 -14.48
N ASN A 35 -3.07 13.67 -15.22
CA ASN A 35 -3.23 13.50 -16.67
C ASN A 35 -3.76 12.11 -17.06
N SER A 36 -3.53 11.10 -16.22
CA SER A 36 -3.85 9.70 -16.50
C SER A 36 -3.82 8.87 -15.23
N SER A 37 -4.57 7.77 -15.23
CA SER A 37 -4.44 6.76 -14.19
C SER A 37 -3.22 5.87 -14.44
N HIS A 38 -2.57 5.46 -13.36
CA HIS A 38 -1.39 4.60 -13.36
C HIS A 38 -1.61 3.35 -12.53
N ARG A 39 -1.14 2.21 -13.01
CA ARG A 39 -1.11 0.97 -12.24
C ARG A 39 0.21 0.89 -11.48
N VAL A 40 0.11 0.75 -10.16
CA VAL A 40 1.23 0.48 -9.26
C VAL A 40 1.09 -0.94 -8.70
N GLN A 41 2.21 -1.66 -8.66
CA GLN A 41 2.30 -2.98 -8.06
C GLN A 41 3.42 -3.00 -7.03
N PHE A 42 3.19 -3.76 -5.96
CA PHE A 42 4.19 -4.09 -4.97
C PHE A 42 4.21 -5.61 -4.80
N ASP A 43 5.41 -6.17 -4.78
CA ASP A 43 5.63 -7.60 -4.57
C ASP A 43 6.92 -7.80 -3.77
N GLY A 44 6.77 -8.01 -2.46
CA GLY A 44 7.88 -8.36 -1.56
C GLY A 44 9.06 -7.39 -1.62
N GLY A 45 8.80 -6.08 -1.62
CA GLY A 45 9.82 -5.03 -1.70
C GLY A 45 10.13 -4.54 -3.12
N ARG A 46 9.56 -5.16 -4.16
CA ARG A 46 9.71 -4.69 -5.55
C ARG A 46 8.55 -3.81 -5.95
N TRP A 47 8.86 -2.55 -6.26
CA TRP A 47 7.93 -1.61 -6.85
C TRP A 47 7.87 -1.74 -8.37
N GLN A 48 6.68 -1.56 -8.93
CA GLN A 48 6.48 -1.34 -10.36
C GLN A 48 5.40 -0.27 -10.56
N CYS A 49 5.64 0.66 -11.47
CA CYS A 49 4.62 1.59 -11.94
C CYS A 49 4.74 1.73 -13.46
N ASP A 50 3.59 1.78 -14.14
CA ASP A 50 3.52 1.92 -15.60
C ASP A 50 3.89 3.33 -16.12
N CYS A 51 4.09 4.31 -15.24
CA CYS A 51 4.42 5.67 -15.65
C CYS A 51 5.86 5.76 -16.20
N ASN A 52 6.06 6.67 -17.16
CA ASN A 52 7.35 6.83 -17.83
C ASN A 52 8.48 7.20 -16.86
N PHE A 53 8.20 8.01 -15.84
CA PHE A 53 9.20 8.42 -14.87
C PHE A 53 9.76 7.23 -14.09
N PHE A 54 8.88 6.33 -13.62
CA PHE A 54 9.27 5.10 -12.91
C PHE A 54 10.17 4.23 -13.78
N ARG A 55 9.82 4.03 -15.06
CA ARG A 55 10.63 3.23 -16.00
C ARG A 55 12.07 3.72 -16.13
N THR A 56 12.33 5.00 -15.89
CA THR A 56 13.68 5.59 -15.97
C THR A 56 14.43 5.64 -14.65
N ARG A 57 13.72 5.67 -13.50
CA ARG A 57 14.34 5.92 -12.18
C ARG A 57 14.14 4.80 -11.16
N GLY A 58 13.22 3.88 -11.41
CA GLY A 58 12.78 2.88 -10.43
C GLY A 58 11.97 3.46 -9.26
N VAL A 59 11.55 4.73 -9.36
CA VAL A 59 10.73 5.45 -8.37
C VAL A 59 9.92 6.53 -9.08
N CYS A 60 8.72 6.85 -8.57
CA CYS A 60 7.90 7.96 -9.06
C CYS A 60 6.99 8.51 -7.95
N SER A 61 6.28 9.61 -8.22
CA SER A 61 5.31 10.18 -7.28
C SER A 61 4.26 9.18 -6.81
N HIS A 62 3.84 8.24 -7.66
CA HIS A 62 2.85 7.22 -7.30
C HIS A 62 3.37 6.22 -6.27
N THR A 63 4.58 5.68 -6.48
CA THR A 63 5.18 4.73 -5.51
C THR A 63 5.50 5.45 -4.21
N MET A 64 6.06 6.66 -4.28
CA MET A 64 6.33 7.49 -3.10
C MET A 64 5.04 7.79 -2.32
N ALA A 65 3.95 8.13 -2.99
CA ALA A 65 2.67 8.38 -2.31
C ALA A 65 2.17 7.13 -1.57
N ILE A 66 2.28 5.94 -2.18
CA ILE A 66 1.85 4.70 -1.54
C ILE A 66 2.78 4.33 -0.38
N GLU A 67 4.10 4.53 -0.51
CA GLU A 67 5.05 4.35 0.60
C GLU A 67 4.66 5.22 1.81
N ASN A 68 4.30 6.48 1.58
CA ASN A 68 3.81 7.37 2.64
C ASN A 68 2.47 6.89 3.24
N ILE A 69 1.53 6.45 2.40
CA ILE A 69 0.22 5.94 2.87
C ILE A 69 0.38 4.65 3.70
N LEU A 70 1.36 3.82 3.38
CA LEU A 70 1.62 2.51 4.01
C LEU A 70 2.86 2.54 4.93
N GLU A 71 3.24 3.71 5.42
CA GLU A 71 4.35 3.85 6.37
C GLU A 71 4.17 2.87 7.56
N GLY A 72 5.21 2.09 7.83
CA GLY A 72 5.22 1.05 8.88
C GLY A 72 4.38 -0.20 8.59
N MET A 73 3.80 -0.33 7.39
CA MET A 73 2.99 -1.49 6.98
C MET A 73 3.62 -2.32 5.85
N LEU A 74 4.67 -1.80 5.21
CA LEU A 74 5.43 -2.52 4.20
C LEU A 74 6.57 -3.31 4.85
N PRO A 75 7.00 -4.43 4.27
CA PRO A 75 8.20 -5.12 4.74
C PRO A 75 9.40 -4.18 4.66
N GLU A 76 10.30 -4.29 5.64
CA GLU A 76 11.56 -3.56 5.59
C GLU A 76 12.31 -3.97 4.33
N THR A 77 12.66 -2.98 3.50
CA THR A 77 13.53 -3.26 2.36
C THR A 77 14.88 -3.65 2.96
N PRO A 78 15.45 -4.83 2.62
CA PRO A 78 16.73 -5.21 3.17
C PRO A 78 17.72 -4.08 2.89
N GLU A 79 18.36 -3.56 3.95
CA GLU A 79 19.36 -2.50 3.85
C GLU A 79 20.31 -2.83 2.69
N LYS A 80 20.47 -1.91 1.75
CA LYS A 80 21.54 -1.99 0.75
C LYS A 80 22.86 -1.91 1.52
N THR A 81 23.43 -3.06 1.84
CA THR A 81 24.81 -3.19 2.32
C THR A 81 25.77 -2.84 1.19
#